data_AF-A0A7S1RJV3-F1
#
_entry.id   AF-A0A7S1RJV3-F1
#
_cell.length_a   1.000
_cell.length_b   1.000
_cell.length_c   1.000
_cell.angle_alpha   90.00
_cell.angle_beta   90.00
_cell.angle_gamma   90.00
#
_symmetry.space_group_name_H-M   'P 1'
#
loop_
_entity.id
_entity.type
_entity.pdbx_description
1 polymer ?
#
loop_
_entity_poly.entity_id
_entity_poly.type
_entity_poly.pdbx_seq_one_letter_code
_entity_poly.pdbx_strand_id
1 'polypeptide(L)'
;PQADAATVPELIGLSEDATLRITRTHPFWKRPYTGTIQLKTGEIAEDLVQYLAVSEQTPASMGLSVEWDHEAGQVKHAEGWLVTLLPGWDDADVGVVEANINSFPRMEPGDVPRPEAICQHLTRELVGTFQTEDQLRFRCSCSTSRLLTAVMMLGTKEVLEMVEEKKDVKATCEWCGSTLTVTPEQIREHMKSDDGAEEVATGTATPRQLKLKEAELQEMPVPGAADWH
;
A
#
# COMPACT_ATOMS: atom_id res chain seq x y z
N PRO A 1 2.06 4.42 -19.37
CA PRO A 1 2.77 3.12 -19.51
C PRO A 1 3.03 2.82 -20.99
N GLN A 2 4.31 2.69 -21.38
CA GLN A 2 4.66 2.21 -22.71
C GLN A 2 4.23 0.74 -22.79
N ALA A 3 3.30 0.41 -23.69
CA ALA A 3 2.75 -0.94 -23.83
C ALA A 3 3.81 -1.99 -24.24
N ASP A 4 4.97 -1.53 -24.72
CA ASP A 4 6.06 -2.35 -25.25
C ASP A 4 7.27 -2.45 -24.30
N ALA A 5 7.19 -1.89 -23.08
CA ALA A 5 8.32 -1.92 -22.15
C ALA A 5 8.61 -3.35 -21.69
N ALA A 6 9.88 -3.76 -21.79
CA ALA A 6 10.34 -5.11 -21.49
C ALA A 6 10.91 -5.24 -20.05
N THR A 7 11.19 -4.10 -19.40
CA THR A 7 11.76 -4.04 -18.05
C THR A 7 11.01 -3.07 -17.14
N VAL A 8 11.16 -3.23 -15.82
CA VAL A 8 10.54 -2.33 -14.83
C VAL A 8 11.04 -0.88 -14.99
N PRO A 9 12.34 -0.59 -15.17
CA PRO A 9 12.82 0.77 -15.36
C PRO A 9 12.25 1.45 -16.62
N GLU A 10 12.08 0.70 -17.72
CA GLU A 10 11.43 1.21 -18.93
C GLU A 10 9.96 1.57 -18.69
N LEU A 11 9.24 0.71 -17.96
CA LEU A 11 7.84 0.97 -17.59
C LEU A 11 7.69 2.22 -16.71
N ILE A 12 8.61 2.41 -15.75
CA ILE A 12 8.64 3.58 -14.87
C ILE A 12 8.99 4.84 -15.67
N GLY A 13 9.85 4.72 -16.68
CA GLY A 13 10.28 5.85 -17.51
C GLY A 13 11.28 6.73 -16.78
N LEU A 14 12.45 6.16 -16.46
CA LEU A 14 13.51 6.87 -15.75
C LEU A 14 13.93 8.17 -16.49
N SER A 15 13.94 9.28 -15.77
CA SER A 15 14.34 10.59 -16.26
C SER A 15 14.94 11.45 -15.14
N GLU A 16 15.54 12.58 -15.50
CA GLU A 16 16.13 13.52 -14.53
C GLU A 16 15.12 14.13 -13.55
N ASP A 17 13.82 14.03 -13.84
CA ASP A 17 12.72 14.52 -12.99
C ASP A 17 11.94 13.36 -12.30
N ALA A 18 12.33 12.11 -12.53
CA ALA A 18 11.64 10.95 -11.98
C ALA A 18 11.92 10.76 -10.47
N THR A 19 10.89 10.90 -9.64
CA THR A 19 11.04 10.83 -8.17
C THR A 19 10.29 9.67 -7.53
N LEU A 20 10.86 9.11 -6.46
CA LEU A 20 10.15 8.24 -5.51
C LEU A 20 9.65 9.09 -4.34
N ARG A 21 8.34 9.00 -4.05
CA ARG A 21 7.71 9.72 -2.94
C ARG A 21 7.02 8.75 -1.99
N ILE A 22 7.50 8.70 -0.76
CA ILE A 22 6.92 7.87 0.31
C ILE A 22 6.16 8.76 1.28
N THR A 23 4.88 8.45 1.49
CA THR A 23 4.01 9.19 2.40
C THR A 23 3.56 8.30 3.54
N ARG A 24 3.88 8.70 4.76
CA ARG A 24 3.55 7.99 6.00
C ARG A 24 2.43 8.73 6.72
N THR A 25 1.41 7.97 7.09
CA THR A 25 0.29 8.43 7.90
C THR A 25 0.23 7.64 9.19
N HIS A 26 0.08 8.34 10.31
CA HIS A 26 -0.11 7.74 11.62
C HIS A 26 -1.33 8.36 12.30
N PRO A 27 -2.14 7.61 13.07
CA PRO A 27 -3.38 8.12 13.66
C PRO A 27 -3.18 9.40 14.51
N PHE A 28 -2.04 9.51 15.18
CA PHE A 28 -1.73 10.66 16.04
C PHE A 28 -1.04 11.83 15.31
N TRP A 29 -0.76 11.72 14.00
CA TRP A 29 -0.09 12.78 13.25
C TRP A 29 -1.09 13.80 12.67
N LYS A 30 -0.88 15.07 12.99
CA LYS A 30 -1.71 16.18 12.46
C LYS A 30 -1.66 16.30 10.94
N ARG A 31 -0.61 15.82 10.28
CA ARG A 31 -0.46 15.78 8.81
C ARG A 31 0.40 14.57 8.44
N PRO A 32 0.22 13.97 7.25
CA PRO A 32 1.15 12.97 6.76
C PRO A 32 2.57 13.52 6.69
N TYR A 33 3.56 12.65 6.87
CA TYR A 33 4.96 12.95 6.58
C TYR A 33 5.30 12.40 5.19
N THR A 34 5.95 13.21 4.37
CA THR A 34 6.30 12.83 2.99
C THR A 34 7.78 13.07 2.76
N GLY A 35 8.51 12.00 2.45
CA GLY A 35 9.87 12.04 1.95
C GLY A 35 9.88 11.87 0.43
N THR A 36 10.81 12.51 -0.26
CA THR A 36 10.97 12.41 -1.72
C THR A 36 12.44 12.33 -2.07
N ILE A 37 12.78 11.38 -2.95
CA ILE A 37 14.12 11.26 -3.54
C ILE A 37 14.00 11.19 -5.06
N GLN A 38 15.10 11.51 -5.73
CA GLN A 38 15.26 11.18 -7.14
C GLN A 38 15.44 9.66 -7.31
N LEU A 39 14.74 9.06 -8.27
CA LEU A 39 15.01 7.68 -8.70
C LEU A 39 16.41 7.62 -9.31
N LYS A 40 17.17 6.59 -8.97
CA LYS A 40 18.49 6.35 -9.57
C LYS A 40 18.46 5.27 -10.64
N THR A 41 17.72 4.20 -10.40
CA THR A 41 17.80 3.02 -11.29
C THR A 41 16.47 2.69 -11.94
N GLY A 42 15.35 3.06 -11.33
CA GLY A 42 14.03 2.59 -11.76
C GLY A 42 13.77 1.15 -11.33
N GLU A 43 14.68 0.52 -10.61
CA GLU A 43 14.44 -0.76 -9.94
C GLU A 43 13.87 -0.47 -8.55
N ILE A 44 12.63 -0.91 -8.33
CA ILE A 44 11.84 -0.53 -7.15
C ILE A 44 12.57 -0.84 -5.84
N ALA A 45 13.24 -1.99 -5.74
CA ALA A 45 13.95 -2.41 -4.54
C ALA A 45 15.14 -1.49 -4.23
N GLU A 46 15.95 -1.16 -5.24
CA GLU A 46 17.14 -0.32 -5.09
C GLU A 46 16.76 1.12 -4.76
N ASP A 47 15.75 1.67 -5.43
CA ASP A 47 15.26 3.02 -5.16
C ASP A 47 14.62 3.12 -3.76
N LEU A 48 13.94 2.07 -3.27
CA LEU A 48 13.46 2.00 -1.89
C LEU A 48 14.59 1.95 -0.86
N VAL A 49 15.62 1.13 -1.10
CA VAL A 49 16.82 1.07 -0.23
C VAL A 49 17.51 2.43 -0.18
N GLN A 50 17.62 3.10 -1.32
CA GLN A 50 18.16 4.46 -1.36
C GLN A 50 17.29 5.45 -0.57
N TYR A 51 15.97 5.35 -0.65
CA TYR A 51 15.09 6.19 0.16
C TYR A 51 15.35 5.97 1.65
N LEU A 52 15.44 4.71 2.10
CA LEU A 52 15.71 4.38 3.50
C LEU A 52 17.06 4.94 3.96
N ALA A 53 18.10 4.82 3.14
CA ALA A 53 19.42 5.33 3.46
C ALA A 53 19.48 6.87 3.51
N VAL A 54 18.88 7.56 2.52
CA VAL A 54 19.01 9.02 2.38
C VAL A 54 17.98 9.78 3.24
N SER A 55 16.72 9.37 3.20
CA SER A 55 15.63 10.09 3.87
C SER A 55 15.43 9.65 5.32
N GLU A 56 15.61 8.37 5.62
CA GLU A 56 15.38 7.80 6.96
C GLU A 56 16.69 7.49 7.70
N GLN A 57 17.87 7.67 7.06
CA GLN A 57 19.18 7.33 7.62
C GLN A 57 19.23 5.91 8.18
N THR A 58 18.49 4.99 7.56
CA THR A 58 18.41 3.58 7.93
C THR A 58 19.16 2.75 6.89
N PRO A 59 20.33 2.17 7.23
CA PRO A 59 20.98 1.21 6.36
C PRO A 59 20.05 0.02 6.14
N ALA A 60 19.84 -0.31 4.86
CA ALA A 60 18.90 -1.35 4.47
C ALA A 60 19.39 -2.11 3.24
N SER A 61 18.91 -3.33 3.09
CA SER A 61 19.03 -4.12 1.86
C SER A 61 17.71 -4.81 1.59
N MET A 62 17.33 -4.89 0.32
CA MET A 62 16.03 -5.41 -0.10
C MET A 62 16.18 -6.27 -1.35
N GLY A 63 15.46 -7.39 -1.38
CA GLY A 63 15.28 -8.20 -2.58
C GLY A 63 13.80 -8.33 -2.90
N LEU A 64 13.42 -8.11 -4.16
CA LEU A 64 12.05 -8.32 -4.67
C LEU A 64 12.11 -9.20 -5.92
N SER A 65 11.15 -10.11 -6.06
CA SER A 65 11.03 -10.98 -7.24
C SER A 65 9.56 -11.17 -7.59
N VAL A 66 9.24 -11.05 -8.88
CA VAL A 66 7.92 -11.35 -9.43
C VAL A 66 8.11 -12.18 -10.69
N GLU A 67 7.54 -13.37 -10.71
CA GLU A 67 7.46 -14.24 -11.88
C GLU A 67 6.07 -14.13 -12.50
N TRP A 68 6.02 -13.81 -13.79
CA TRP A 68 4.80 -13.70 -14.57
C TRP A 68 4.60 -14.94 -15.45
N ASP A 69 3.41 -15.52 -15.42
CA ASP A 69 3.01 -16.54 -16.36
C ASP A 69 2.42 -15.87 -17.61
N HIS A 70 3.19 -15.86 -18.70
CA HIS A 70 2.76 -15.27 -19.97
C HIS A 70 1.63 -16.04 -20.65
N GLU A 71 1.50 -17.34 -20.42
CA GLU A 71 0.44 -18.16 -21.03
C GLU A 71 -0.87 -18.00 -20.28
N ALA A 72 -0.82 -18.06 -18.95
CA ALA A 72 -2.01 -17.89 -18.11
C ALA A 72 -2.40 -16.41 -17.90
N GLY A 73 -1.50 -15.47 -18.21
CA GLY A 73 -1.76 -14.04 -18.06
C GLY A 73 -1.93 -13.61 -16.60
N GLN A 74 -1.19 -14.22 -15.68
CA GLN A 74 -1.27 -13.95 -14.24
C GLN A 74 0.09 -14.02 -13.57
N VAL A 75 0.20 -13.46 -12.37
CA VAL A 75 1.39 -13.63 -11.52
C VAL A 75 1.50 -15.10 -11.12
N LYS A 76 2.61 -15.73 -11.45
CA LYS A 76 2.92 -17.10 -11.03
C LYS A 76 3.44 -17.13 -9.60
N HIS A 77 4.28 -16.15 -9.25
CA HIS A 77 4.95 -16.08 -7.97
C HIS A 77 5.39 -14.65 -7.68
N ALA A 78 5.28 -14.19 -6.43
CA ALA A 78 5.83 -12.91 -5.98
C ALA A 78 6.36 -13.04 -4.54
N GLU A 79 7.52 -12.45 -4.28
CA GLU A 79 8.19 -12.54 -2.98
C GLU A 79 9.19 -11.40 -2.78
N GLY A 80 9.66 -11.26 -1.54
CA GLY A 80 10.72 -10.33 -1.21
C GLY A 80 11.14 -10.38 0.24
N TRP A 81 12.20 -9.65 0.54
CA TRP A 81 12.76 -9.50 1.89
C TRP A 81 13.35 -8.11 2.07
N LEU A 82 13.41 -7.68 3.32
CA LEU A 82 14.01 -6.41 3.73
C LEU A 82 14.81 -6.66 5.02
N VAL A 83 16.08 -6.29 4.98
CA VAL A 83 16.95 -6.25 6.16
C VAL A 83 17.27 -4.80 6.47
N THR A 84 17.05 -4.38 7.70
CA THR A 84 17.38 -3.04 8.19
C THR A 84 18.27 -3.14 9.41
N LEU A 85 19.37 -2.41 9.43
CA LEU A 85 20.25 -2.33 10.60
C LEU A 85 19.71 -1.27 11.56
N LEU A 86 19.24 -1.71 12.73
CA LEU A 86 18.86 -0.82 13.83
C LEU A 86 20.09 -0.30 14.57
N PRO A 87 20.00 0.75 15.40
CA PRO A 87 21.14 1.18 16.20
C PRO A 87 21.63 0.08 17.16
N GLY A 88 22.95 -0.06 17.30
CA GLY A 88 23.57 -0.92 18.33
C GLY A 88 24.38 -2.12 17.84
N TRP A 89 24.58 -2.28 16.53
CA TRP A 89 25.43 -3.34 15.95
C TRP A 89 26.87 -2.86 15.74
N ASP A 90 27.82 -3.80 15.79
CA ASP A 90 29.22 -3.53 15.44
C ASP A 90 29.54 -3.92 13.98
N ASP A 91 30.73 -3.56 13.51
CA ASP A 91 31.16 -3.83 12.13
C ASP A 91 31.25 -5.34 11.83
N ALA A 92 31.47 -6.19 12.83
CA ALA A 92 31.55 -7.63 12.65
C ALA A 92 30.15 -8.21 12.38
N ASP A 93 29.15 -7.77 13.14
CA ASP A 93 27.75 -8.14 12.93
C ASP A 93 27.27 -7.72 11.54
N VAL A 94 27.63 -6.50 11.10
CA VAL A 94 27.30 -6.00 9.76
C VAL A 94 27.93 -6.88 8.67
N GLY A 95 29.21 -7.26 8.82
CA GLY A 95 29.89 -8.14 7.88
C GLY A 95 29.24 -9.52 7.74
N VAL A 96 28.69 -10.08 8.83
CA VAL A 96 27.92 -11.33 8.80
C VAL A 96 26.65 -11.17 7.97
N VAL A 97 25.88 -10.10 8.20
CA VAL A 97 24.65 -9.82 7.43
C VAL A 97 24.95 -9.64 5.94
N GLU A 98 25.99 -8.89 5.59
CA GLU A 98 26.41 -8.69 4.20
C GLU A 98 26.82 -10.01 3.54
N ALA A 99 27.57 -10.86 4.24
CA ALA A 99 27.93 -12.19 3.74
C ALA A 99 26.71 -13.09 3.52
N ASN A 100 25.73 -13.05 4.45
CA ASN A 100 24.48 -13.79 4.32
C ASN A 100 23.67 -13.30 3.12
N ILE A 101 23.56 -11.98 2.91
CA ILE A 101 22.87 -11.42 1.74
C ILE A 101 23.57 -11.82 0.44
N ASN A 102 24.90 -11.72 0.37
CA ASN A 102 25.67 -12.04 -0.83
C ASN A 102 25.64 -13.53 -1.19
N SER A 103 25.48 -14.40 -0.19
CA SER A 103 25.35 -15.85 -0.38
C SER A 103 23.90 -16.31 -0.51
N PHE A 104 22.94 -15.40 -0.35
CA PHE A 104 21.53 -15.70 -0.50
C PHE A 104 21.27 -16.08 -1.97
N PRO A 105 20.81 -17.32 -2.24
CA PRO A 105 20.57 -17.75 -3.60
C PRO A 105 19.47 -16.89 -4.22
N ARG A 106 19.54 -16.72 -5.55
CA ARG A 106 18.39 -16.22 -6.30
C ARG A 106 17.21 -17.12 -5.97
N MET A 107 16.10 -16.50 -5.56
CA MET A 107 14.94 -17.26 -5.12
C MET A 107 14.30 -17.93 -6.34
N GLU A 108 14.37 -19.26 -6.39
CA GLU A 108 13.69 -20.07 -7.37
C GLU A 108 12.32 -20.50 -6.79
N PRO A 109 11.24 -20.47 -7.58
CA PRO A 109 9.92 -20.91 -7.13
C PRO A 109 9.94 -22.37 -6.61
N GLY A 110 9.50 -22.60 -5.36
CA GLY A 110 9.47 -23.95 -4.77
C GLY A 110 8.67 -24.09 -3.46
N ASP A 111 8.56 -25.33 -2.96
CA ASP A 111 7.62 -25.80 -1.91
C ASP A 111 8.01 -25.51 -0.44
N VAL A 112 9.06 -24.73 -0.17
CA VAL A 112 9.56 -24.50 1.20
C VAL A 112 8.80 -23.34 1.87
N PRO A 113 8.43 -23.40 3.16
CA PRO A 113 7.91 -22.24 3.90
C PRO A 113 8.94 -21.10 3.91
N ARG A 114 8.59 -20.00 3.24
CA ARG A 114 9.57 -19.01 2.75
C ARG A 114 9.93 -17.90 3.74
N PRO A 115 8.99 -17.25 4.45
CA PRO A 115 9.36 -16.07 5.24
C PRO A 115 10.34 -16.41 6.36
N GLU A 116 10.07 -17.48 7.11
CA GLU A 116 10.96 -17.91 8.19
C GLU A 116 12.31 -18.39 7.66
N ALA A 117 12.34 -19.21 6.61
CA ALA A 117 13.59 -19.71 6.03
C ALA A 117 14.46 -18.58 5.46
N ILE A 118 13.84 -17.56 4.84
CA ILE A 118 14.52 -16.34 4.38
C ILE A 118 15.11 -15.61 5.59
N CYS A 119 14.31 -15.36 6.64
CA CYS A 119 14.80 -14.74 7.86
C CYS A 119 15.98 -15.52 8.47
N GLN A 120 15.85 -16.83 8.64
CA GLN A 120 16.89 -17.70 9.19
C GLN A 120 18.18 -17.69 8.36
N HIS A 121 18.08 -17.59 7.03
CA HIS A 121 19.25 -17.46 6.19
C HIS A 121 19.92 -16.09 6.38
N LEU A 122 19.15 -15.00 6.27
CA LEU A 122 19.67 -13.64 6.34
C LEU A 122 20.26 -13.31 7.72
N THR A 123 19.75 -13.94 8.77
CA THR A 123 20.24 -13.76 10.16
C THR A 123 21.08 -14.94 10.65
N ARG A 124 21.61 -15.79 9.76
CA ARG A 124 22.49 -16.89 10.15
C ARG A 124 23.69 -16.35 10.91
N GLU A 125 24.14 -17.11 11.92
CA GLU A 125 25.26 -16.74 12.81
C GLU A 125 24.98 -15.54 13.74
N LEU A 126 23.80 -14.92 13.64
CA LEU A 126 23.30 -13.94 14.58
C LEU A 126 22.31 -14.56 15.57
N VAL A 127 22.17 -13.92 16.72
CA VAL A 127 21.13 -14.28 17.71
C VAL A 127 19.81 -13.64 17.26
N GLY A 128 19.03 -14.38 16.48
CA GLY A 128 17.71 -13.94 16.00
C GLY A 128 16.66 -15.02 16.21
N THR A 129 15.46 -14.62 16.61
CA THR A 129 14.29 -15.50 16.65
C THR A 129 13.19 -14.92 15.80
N PHE A 130 12.55 -15.77 15.00
CA PHE A 130 11.34 -15.43 14.27
C PHE A 130 10.26 -15.01 15.28
N GLN A 131 9.63 -13.87 15.03
CA GLN A 131 8.69 -13.26 15.98
C GLN A 131 7.24 -13.54 15.59
N THR A 132 6.86 -13.20 14.36
CA THR A 132 5.47 -13.13 13.92
C THR A 132 5.34 -13.44 12.44
N GLU A 133 4.26 -14.12 12.08
CA GLU A 133 3.84 -14.32 10.69
C GLU A 133 2.44 -13.73 10.52
N ASP A 134 2.23 -12.95 9.45
CA ASP A 134 0.93 -12.42 9.07
C ASP A 134 0.64 -12.73 7.60
N GLN A 135 -0.60 -13.14 7.33
CA GLN A 135 -1.04 -13.38 5.96
C GLN A 135 -1.39 -12.06 5.27
N LEU A 136 -0.59 -11.69 4.27
CA LEU A 136 -0.87 -10.54 3.42
C LEU A 136 -2.07 -10.82 2.51
N ARG A 137 -3.03 -9.88 2.48
CA ARG A 137 -4.15 -9.90 1.53
C ARG A 137 -4.35 -8.52 0.94
N PHE A 138 -4.66 -8.46 -0.35
CA PHE A 138 -5.15 -7.24 -0.96
C PHE A 138 -6.51 -6.88 -0.36
N ARG A 139 -6.65 -5.66 0.17
CA ARG A 139 -7.91 -5.14 0.70
C ARG A 139 -8.12 -3.70 0.23
N CYS A 140 -9.19 -3.48 -0.54
CA CYS A 140 -9.64 -2.14 -0.89
C CYS A 140 -10.78 -1.72 0.04
N SER A 141 -10.78 -0.46 0.47
CA SER A 141 -11.83 0.11 1.31
C SER A 141 -12.95 0.79 0.50
N CYS A 142 -13.03 0.55 -0.81
CA CYS A 142 -14.09 1.13 -1.64
C CYS A 142 -15.45 0.55 -1.23
N SER A 143 -16.48 1.38 -1.23
CA SER A 143 -17.84 0.98 -0.87
C SER A 143 -18.85 1.91 -1.53
N THR A 144 -20.10 1.43 -1.61
CA THR A 144 -21.24 2.26 -2.04
C THR A 144 -21.40 3.50 -1.17
N SER A 145 -21.14 3.41 0.15
CA SER A 145 -21.19 4.57 1.04
C SER A 145 -20.15 5.63 0.69
N ARG A 146 -18.92 5.25 0.35
CA ARG A 146 -17.89 6.19 -0.09
C ARG A 146 -18.22 6.83 -1.44
N LEU A 147 -18.87 6.09 -2.34
CA LEU A 147 -19.36 6.64 -3.59
C LEU A 147 -20.47 7.67 -3.33
N LEU A 148 -21.42 7.38 -2.44
CA LEU A 148 -22.46 8.33 -2.06
C LEU A 148 -21.87 9.61 -1.47
N THR A 149 -20.94 9.50 -0.52
CA THR A 149 -20.20 10.65 0.03
C THR A 149 -19.54 11.47 -1.07
N ALA A 150 -18.85 10.82 -2.03
CA ALA A 150 -18.22 11.53 -3.15
C ALA A 150 -19.24 12.24 -4.06
N VAL A 151 -20.41 11.64 -4.30
CA VAL A 151 -21.51 12.27 -5.04
C VAL A 151 -22.05 13.48 -4.27
N MET A 152 -22.21 13.38 -2.96
CA MET A 152 -22.68 14.50 -2.13
C MET A 152 -21.75 15.71 -2.20
N MET A 153 -20.43 15.50 -2.33
CA MET A 153 -19.43 16.57 -2.41
C MET A 153 -19.54 17.46 -3.66
N LEU A 154 -20.28 17.02 -4.69
CA LEU A 154 -20.59 17.84 -5.88
C LEU A 154 -21.51 19.04 -5.55
N GLY A 155 -22.17 18.99 -4.40
CA GLY A 155 -23.06 20.05 -3.93
C GLY A 155 -24.51 19.85 -4.37
N THR A 156 -25.42 20.56 -3.69
CA THR A 156 -26.87 20.29 -3.74
C THR A 156 -27.44 20.37 -5.15
N LYS A 157 -26.98 21.34 -5.94
CA LYS A 157 -27.53 21.58 -7.28
C LYS A 157 -27.23 20.41 -8.21
N GLU A 158 -25.96 19.99 -8.29
CA GLU A 158 -25.53 18.90 -9.15
C GLU A 158 -26.18 17.58 -8.73
N VAL A 159 -26.24 17.30 -7.42
CA VAL A 159 -26.88 16.10 -6.88
C VAL A 159 -28.38 16.04 -7.23
N LEU A 160 -29.11 17.16 -7.14
CA LEU A 160 -30.53 17.22 -7.50
C LEU A 160 -30.74 16.98 -9.00
N GLU A 161 -29.92 17.59 -9.85
CA GLU A 161 -29.95 17.36 -11.30
C GLU A 161 -29.71 15.87 -11.62
N MET A 162 -28.74 15.23 -10.96
CA MET A 162 -28.47 13.79 -11.12
C MET A 162 -29.67 12.92 -10.71
N VAL A 163 -30.39 13.28 -9.64
CA VAL A 163 -31.60 12.57 -9.20
C VAL A 163 -32.76 12.78 -10.19
N GLU A 164 -32.89 13.97 -10.76
CA GLU A 164 -33.94 14.30 -11.74
C GLU A 164 -33.72 13.58 -13.09
N GLU A 165 -32.47 13.39 -13.49
CA GLU A 165 -32.13 12.63 -14.70
C GLU A 165 -32.51 11.15 -14.63
N LYS A 166 -32.76 10.60 -13.44
CA LYS A 166 -33.15 9.20 -13.19
C LYS A 166 -32.18 8.19 -13.81
N LYS A 167 -30.89 8.50 -13.82
CA LYS A 167 -29.83 7.60 -14.27
C LYS A 167 -28.99 7.16 -13.09
N ASP A 168 -28.57 5.90 -13.13
CA ASP A 168 -27.62 5.37 -12.17
C ASP A 168 -26.25 6.02 -12.36
N VAL A 169 -25.60 6.32 -11.24
CA VAL A 169 -24.22 6.82 -11.23
C VAL A 169 -23.29 5.63 -11.10
N LYS A 170 -22.35 5.52 -12.03
CA LYS A 170 -21.34 4.45 -12.04
C LYS A 170 -19.96 5.07 -11.85
N ALA A 171 -19.19 4.50 -10.94
CA ALA A 171 -17.79 4.88 -10.73
C ALA A 171 -16.93 3.63 -10.64
N THR A 172 -15.81 3.63 -11.35
CA THR A 172 -14.79 2.59 -11.25
C THR A 172 -13.76 3.02 -10.20
N CYS A 173 -13.51 2.17 -9.21
CA CYS A 173 -12.48 2.41 -8.21
C CYS A 173 -11.10 2.30 -8.86
N GLU A 174 -10.30 3.36 -8.80
CA GLU A 174 -8.94 3.39 -9.37
C GLU A 174 -7.97 2.43 -8.66
N TRP A 175 -8.30 1.97 -7.45
CA TRP A 175 -7.43 1.09 -6.65
C TRP A 175 -7.65 -0.39 -6.94
N CYS A 176 -8.91 -0.84 -6.98
CA CYS A 176 -9.24 -2.26 -7.15
C CYS A 176 -9.90 -2.57 -8.49
N GLY A 177 -10.21 -1.57 -9.31
CA GLY A 177 -10.90 -1.73 -10.59
C GLY A 177 -12.38 -2.11 -10.50
N SER A 178 -12.93 -2.32 -9.29
CA SER A 178 -14.35 -2.63 -9.14
C SER A 178 -15.23 -1.45 -9.60
N THR A 179 -16.34 -1.77 -10.26
CA THR A 179 -17.33 -0.76 -10.64
C THR A 179 -18.46 -0.75 -9.62
N LEU A 180 -18.62 0.39 -8.94
CA LEU A 180 -19.69 0.66 -7.99
C LEU A 180 -20.81 1.42 -8.71
N THR A 181 -22.06 1.10 -8.37
CA THR A 181 -23.25 1.74 -8.93
C THR A 181 -24.13 2.23 -7.79
N VAL A 182 -24.62 3.46 -7.88
CA VAL A 182 -25.64 4.01 -6.97
C VAL A 182 -26.85 4.48 -7.77
N THR A 183 -28.04 4.20 -7.27
CA THR A 183 -29.30 4.62 -7.91
C THR A 183 -29.74 6.00 -7.41
N PRO A 184 -30.59 6.71 -8.17
CA PRO A 184 -31.19 7.97 -7.74
C PRO A 184 -31.91 7.90 -6.38
N GLU A 185 -32.53 6.75 -6.06
CA GLU A 185 -33.20 6.51 -4.78
C GLU A 185 -32.19 6.47 -3.63
N GLN A 186 -31.06 5.78 -3.82
CA GLN A 186 -30.00 5.70 -2.81
C GLN A 186 -29.36 7.08 -2.57
N ILE A 187 -29.17 7.87 -3.63
CA ILE A 187 -28.69 9.26 -3.53
C ILE A 187 -29.69 10.10 -2.72
N ARG A 188 -30.99 9.98 -3.02
CA ARG A 188 -32.05 10.71 -2.31
C ARG A 188 -32.17 10.30 -0.84
N GLU A 189 -32.00 9.02 -0.54
CA GLU A 189 -32.02 8.50 0.81
C GLU A 189 -30.82 9.00 1.62
N HIS A 190 -29.62 8.92 1.05
CA HIS A 190 -28.39 9.41 1.69
C HIS A 190 -28.43 10.92 1.90
N MET A 191 -28.94 11.70 0.94
CA MET A 191 -29.11 13.16 1.07
C MET A 191 -30.03 13.56 2.24
N LYS A 192 -30.96 12.69 2.65
CA LYS A 192 -31.85 12.93 3.79
C LYS A 192 -31.25 12.50 5.12
N SER A 193 -30.14 11.78 5.12
CA SER A 193 -29.43 11.41 6.34
C SER A 193 -28.69 12.62 6.91
N ASP A 194 -28.45 12.62 8.22
CA ASP A 194 -27.70 13.69 8.89
C ASP A 194 -26.28 13.84 8.30
N ASP A 195 -25.62 12.70 8.01
CA ASP A 195 -24.29 12.66 7.40
C ASP A 195 -24.31 13.25 5.98
N GLY A 196 -25.27 12.85 5.14
CA GLY A 196 -25.38 13.35 3.77
C GLY A 196 -25.73 14.84 3.69
N ALA A 197 -26.54 15.35 4.62
CA ALA A 197 -26.87 16.77 4.69
C ALA A 197 -25.64 17.63 5.02
N GLU A 198 -24.75 17.16 5.92
CA GLU A 198 -23.49 17.82 6.24
C GLU A 198 -22.49 17.76 5.07
N GLU A 199 -22.37 16.60 4.42
CA GLU A 199 -21.50 16.39 3.24
C GLU A 199 -21.88 17.31 2.06
N VAL A 200 -23.18 17.44 1.77
CA VAL A 200 -23.68 18.33 0.70
C VAL A 200 -23.46 19.81 1.03
N ALA A 201 -23.60 20.19 2.31
CA ALA A 201 -23.48 21.57 2.75
C ALA A 201 -22.04 22.09 2.77
N THR A 202 -21.06 21.20 3.00
CA THR A 202 -19.64 21.59 3.07
C THR A 202 -19.02 21.88 1.70
N GLY A 203 -19.62 21.40 0.60
CA GLY A 203 -19.31 21.78 -0.79
C GLY A 203 -17.87 21.55 -1.26
N THR A 204 -16.98 21.06 -0.40
CA THR A 204 -15.56 20.74 -0.64
C THR A 204 -15.05 19.92 0.55
N ALA A 205 -15.46 18.67 0.67
CA ALA A 205 -14.80 17.82 1.66
C ALA A 205 -13.44 17.36 1.08
N THR A 206 -12.36 17.85 1.70
CA THR A 206 -11.06 17.18 1.53
C THR A 206 -11.21 15.72 1.98
N PRO A 207 -10.44 14.76 1.42
CA PRO A 207 -10.50 13.32 1.76
C PRO A 207 -10.31 12.96 3.25
N ARG A 208 -10.17 13.97 4.11
CA ARG A 208 -9.77 13.94 5.50
C ARG A 208 -10.92 14.19 6.50
N GLN A 209 -12.12 14.51 6.04
CA GLN A 209 -13.28 14.73 6.93
C GLN A 209 -14.08 13.48 7.25
N LEU A 210 -13.73 12.32 6.67
CA LEU A 210 -14.12 11.02 7.20
C LEU A 210 -13.36 10.79 8.52
N LYS A 211 -13.84 11.43 9.59
CA LYS A 211 -13.51 11.06 10.96
C LYS A 211 -13.98 9.62 11.14
N LEU A 212 -13.05 8.67 11.03
CA LEU A 212 -13.22 7.36 11.66
C LEU A 212 -13.61 7.66 13.12
N LYS A 213 -14.80 7.22 13.54
CA LYS A 213 -15.21 7.34 14.94
C LYS A 213 -14.21 6.51 15.75
N GLU A 214 -13.82 6.96 16.95
CA GLU A 214 -12.87 6.22 17.81
C GLU A 214 -13.26 4.74 18.02
N ALA A 215 -14.56 4.43 17.91
CA ALA A 215 -15.10 3.08 17.98
C ALA A 215 -14.74 2.18 16.77
N GLU A 216 -14.38 2.74 15.60
CA GLU A 216 -13.91 1.98 14.42
C GLU A 216 -12.39 1.76 14.45
N LEU A 217 -11.68 2.42 15.38
CA LEU A 217 -10.24 2.31 15.60
C LEU A 217 -9.88 1.40 16.79
N GLN A 218 -10.87 0.93 17.55
CA GLN A 218 -10.68 0.01 18.66
C GLN A 218 -11.04 -1.42 18.25
N GLU A 219 -10.07 -2.08 17.63
CA GLU A 219 -9.74 -3.49 17.86
C GLU A 219 -8.45 -3.79 17.07
N MET A 220 -7.34 -3.23 17.54
CA MET A 220 -6.05 -3.85 17.25
C MET A 220 -5.98 -5.11 18.12
N PRO A 221 -5.87 -6.32 17.55
CA PRO A 221 -5.57 -7.49 18.38
C PRO A 221 -4.25 -7.21 19.09
N VAL A 222 -4.26 -7.43 20.41
CA VAL A 222 -3.05 -7.42 21.21
C VAL A 222 -2.12 -8.50 20.62
N PRO A 223 -0.81 -8.25 20.45
CA PRO A 223 0.11 -9.27 19.98
C PRO A 223 -0.08 -10.58 20.77
N GLY A 224 -0.49 -11.65 20.09
CA GLY A 224 -0.72 -12.97 20.70
C GLY A 224 -2.15 -13.32 21.15
N ALA A 225 -3.18 -12.51 20.85
CA ALA A 225 -4.56 -12.79 21.31
C ALA A 225 -5.63 -12.87 20.20
N ALA A 226 -5.24 -13.10 18.95
CA ALA A 226 -6.22 -13.35 17.90
C ALA A 226 -6.45 -14.87 17.76
N ASP A 227 -7.69 -15.27 18.03
CA ASP A 227 -8.18 -16.65 17.97
C ASP A 227 -8.48 -16.98 16.50
N TRP A 228 -7.55 -17.69 15.84
CA TRP A 228 -7.62 -18.03 14.42
C TRP A 228 -7.97 -19.52 14.25
N HIS A 229 -9.24 -19.84 14.46
CA HIS A 229 -9.84 -21.08 13.95
C HIS A 229 -10.24 -20.95 12.49
#